data_AF-A0A4Q7U2I2-F1
#
_entry.id   AF-A0A4Q7U2I2-F1
#
_cell.length_a   1.000
_cell.length_b   1.000
_cell.length_c   1.000
_cell.angle_alpha   90.00
_cell.angle_beta   90.00
_cell.angle_gamma   90.00
#
_symmetry.space_group_name_H-M   'P 1'
#
loop_
_entity.id
_entity.type
_entity.pdbx_description
1 polymer ?
#
loop_
_entity_poly.entity_id
_entity_poly.type
_entity_poly.pdbx_seq_one_letter_code
_entity_poly.pdbx_strand_id
1 'polypeptide(L)'
;MGTTALDMTPDISTHDTAATTAPESGGGSEPRVPATEDRRGRLAWIIGGLVVIAVLAVVGFFFFQARDAGGALPESFPAHAELPLVDGEIAGSAELPGAQTEVTVRVADPAQQAAALTALTDAGYRVIGSEGSGPIGTVTSLSSETHSVRVSFDQDSDGAFTVTYLTSPRAGADTEQ
;
A
#
# COMPACT_ATOMS: atom_id res chain seq x y z
N MET A 1 46.99 28.67 -13.47
CA MET A 1 47.69 27.51 -12.89
C MET A 1 46.62 26.68 -12.18
N GLY A 2 46.30 25.43 -12.49
CA GLY A 2 46.67 24.52 -13.57
C GLY A 2 45.47 23.59 -13.80
N THR A 3 45.31 23.19 -15.05
CA THR A 3 44.35 22.21 -15.59
C THR A 3 44.69 20.79 -15.13
N THR A 4 43.69 19.97 -14.78
CA THR A 4 43.74 18.52 -15.06
C THR A 4 42.33 17.98 -15.21
N ALA A 5 41.96 17.68 -16.45
CA ALA A 5 40.85 16.83 -16.82
C ALA A 5 41.30 15.36 -16.68
N LEU A 6 40.41 14.47 -16.25
CA LEU A 6 40.57 13.03 -16.50
C LEU A 6 39.29 12.50 -17.15
N ASP A 7 39.46 12.28 -18.45
CA ASP A 7 38.63 11.54 -19.37
C ASP A 7 38.77 10.04 -19.08
N MET A 8 37.66 9.30 -18.97
CA MET A 8 37.67 7.84 -19.09
C MET A 8 36.25 7.28 -19.37
N THR A 9 35.99 7.04 -20.64
CA THR A 9 34.98 6.10 -21.19
C THR A 9 35.72 5.27 -22.26
N PRO A 10 35.20 4.16 -22.81
CA PRO A 10 34.14 3.23 -22.41
C PRO A 10 34.63 1.75 -22.44
N ASP A 11 33.80 0.79 -22.02
CA ASP A 11 33.91 -0.59 -22.55
C ASP A 11 32.52 -1.11 -22.93
N ILE A 12 32.34 -1.33 -24.23
CA ILE A 12 31.16 -1.93 -24.85
C ILE A 12 31.66 -3.28 -25.36
N SER A 13 31.39 -4.34 -24.61
CA SER A 13 31.64 -5.72 -25.07
C SER A 13 30.41 -6.24 -25.82
N THR A 14 30.58 -6.41 -27.13
CA THR A 14 29.68 -7.14 -28.03
C THR A 14 30.39 -8.43 -28.47
N HIS A 15 29.76 -9.59 -28.29
CA HIS A 15 30.06 -10.85 -29.01
C HIS A 15 28.71 -11.57 -29.19
N ASP A 16 28.16 -11.68 -30.42
CA ASP A 16 28.42 -12.69 -31.47
C ASP A 16 27.70 -14.03 -31.18
N THR A 17 26.56 -14.35 -31.81
CA THR A 17 26.29 -14.97 -33.14
C THR A 17 26.07 -16.50 -33.07
N ALA A 18 25.17 -16.97 -33.95
CA ALA A 18 24.86 -18.35 -34.38
C ALA A 18 23.71 -19.04 -33.61
N ALA A 19 22.51 -19.24 -34.18
CA ALA A 19 22.09 -20.04 -35.35
C ALA A 19 21.83 -21.53 -35.05
N THR A 20 20.68 -21.98 -35.57
CA THR A 20 20.47 -23.27 -36.25
C THR A 20 19.80 -24.45 -35.53
N THR A 21 18.88 -25.04 -36.31
CA THR A 21 18.28 -26.40 -36.30
C THR A 21 17.12 -26.76 -35.37
N ALA A 22 15.94 -26.85 -35.98
CA ALA A 22 14.99 -27.93 -35.73
C ALA A 22 15.49 -29.25 -36.36
N PRO A 23 15.09 -30.40 -35.82
CA PRO A 23 14.47 -31.42 -36.67
C PRO A 23 13.20 -32.07 -36.09
N GLU A 24 12.34 -32.50 -37.02
CA GLU A 24 11.27 -33.49 -36.86
C GLU A 24 11.70 -34.74 -36.09
N SER A 25 10.78 -35.32 -35.31
CA SER A 25 10.65 -36.79 -35.24
C SER A 25 9.25 -37.19 -34.81
N GLY A 26 8.62 -38.03 -35.63
CA GLY A 26 7.24 -38.48 -35.50
C GLY A 26 7.01 -39.69 -34.58
N GLY A 27 5.72 -40.03 -34.49
CA GLY A 27 5.21 -41.41 -34.44
C GLY A 27 5.32 -42.17 -33.12
N GLY A 28 4.17 -42.47 -32.52
CA GLY A 28 4.10 -43.51 -31.48
C GLY A 28 2.73 -43.62 -30.83
N SER A 29 1.98 -44.64 -31.25
CA SER A 29 0.63 -45.01 -30.83
C SER A 29 0.42 -45.17 -29.32
N GLU A 30 -0.79 -44.83 -28.88
CA GLU A 30 -1.44 -45.25 -27.62
C GLU A 30 -1.40 -46.79 -27.41
N PRO A 31 -1.39 -47.29 -26.15
CA PRO A 31 -2.67 -47.60 -25.48
C PRO A 31 -2.74 -47.38 -23.95
N ARG A 32 -3.93 -46.94 -23.52
CA ARG A 32 -4.62 -47.05 -22.21
C ARG A 32 -3.89 -47.66 -20.99
N VAL A 33 -3.92 -46.91 -19.89
CA VAL A 33 -4.36 -47.40 -18.56
C VAL A 33 -5.19 -46.30 -17.86
N PRO A 34 -6.40 -46.58 -17.34
CA PRO A 34 -7.20 -45.61 -16.61
C PRO A 34 -6.73 -45.53 -15.16
N ALA A 35 -6.06 -44.44 -14.80
CA ALA A 35 -5.78 -44.11 -13.41
C ALA A 35 -6.88 -43.19 -12.88
N THR A 36 -7.72 -43.80 -12.06
CA THR A 36 -8.61 -43.19 -11.08
C THR A 36 -8.03 -41.94 -10.42
N GLU A 37 -8.86 -40.89 -10.40
CA GLU A 37 -9.15 -40.10 -9.20
C GLU A 37 -7.95 -39.46 -8.49
N ASP A 38 -7.62 -38.24 -8.88
CA ASP A 38 -7.23 -37.20 -7.93
C ASP A 38 -7.77 -35.83 -8.40
N ARG A 39 -9.10 -35.73 -8.41
CA ARG A 39 -9.84 -34.45 -8.54
C ARG A 39 -9.88 -33.71 -7.19
N ARG A 40 -8.75 -33.58 -6.51
CA ARG A 40 -8.62 -32.80 -5.28
C ARG A 40 -7.26 -32.11 -5.24
N GLY A 41 -7.11 -31.02 -5.98
CA GLY A 41 -5.87 -30.26 -5.86
C GLY A 41 -5.62 -29.08 -6.79
N ARG A 42 -6.61 -28.60 -7.56
CA ARG A 42 -6.41 -27.45 -8.45
C ARG A 42 -7.59 -26.49 -8.45
N LEU A 43 -8.10 -26.15 -7.27
CA LEU A 43 -9.23 -25.24 -7.11
C LEU A 43 -9.08 -24.34 -5.87
N ALA A 44 -7.86 -23.90 -5.57
CA ALA A 44 -7.56 -23.10 -4.38
C ALA A 44 -6.62 -21.91 -4.66
N TRP A 45 -6.73 -21.26 -5.83
CA TRP A 45 -5.90 -20.07 -6.11
C TRP A 45 -6.61 -18.87 -6.76
N ILE A 46 -7.95 -18.90 -6.93
CA ILE A 46 -8.66 -17.82 -7.64
C ILE A 46 -9.64 -17.04 -6.74
N ILE A 47 -9.76 -17.37 -5.45
CA ILE A 47 -10.71 -16.68 -4.55
C ILE A 47 -10.02 -15.60 -3.68
N GLY A 48 -8.69 -15.62 -3.52
CA GLY A 48 -7.97 -14.64 -2.70
C GLY A 48 -7.74 -13.27 -3.37
N GLY A 49 -7.74 -13.19 -4.71
CA GLY A 49 -7.41 -11.96 -5.43
C GLY A 49 -8.56 -10.96 -5.60
N LEU A 50 -9.81 -11.43 -5.57
CA LEU A 50 -10.97 -10.60 -5.91
C LEU A 50 -11.52 -9.80 -4.72
N VAL A 51 -11.27 -10.25 -3.49
CA VAL A 51 -11.68 -9.51 -2.29
C VAL A 51 -10.77 -8.29 -2.05
N VAL A 52 -9.49 -8.35 -2.42
CA VAL A 52 -8.54 -7.24 -2.23
C VAL A 52 -8.80 -6.09 -3.22
N ILE A 53 -9.23 -6.38 -4.45
CA ILE A 53 -9.55 -5.34 -5.45
C ILE A 53 -10.89 -4.66 -5.15
N ALA A 54 -11.85 -5.37 -4.54
CA ALA A 54 -13.13 -4.77 -4.15
C ALA A 54 -12.99 -3.75 -3.01
N VAL A 55 -12.02 -3.91 -2.10
CA VAL A 55 -11.77 -2.91 -1.05
C VAL A 55 -11.15 -1.63 -1.62
N LEU A 56 -10.23 -1.74 -2.60
CA LEU A 56 -9.61 -0.56 -3.23
C LEU A 56 -10.60 0.28 -4.06
N ALA A 57 -11.59 -0.35 -4.71
CA ALA A 57 -12.62 0.37 -5.46
C ALA A 57 -13.69 1.03 -4.56
N VAL A 58 -13.95 0.48 -3.36
CA VAL A 58 -14.88 1.09 -2.41
C VAL A 58 -14.25 2.33 -1.77
N VAL A 59 -12.95 2.29 -1.44
CA VAL A 59 -12.24 3.48 -0.91
C VAL A 59 -12.26 4.62 -1.94
N GLY A 60 -11.95 4.36 -3.21
CA GLY A 60 -11.99 5.39 -4.27
C GLY A 60 -13.38 5.95 -4.58
N PHE A 61 -14.46 5.19 -4.35
CA PHE A 61 -15.83 5.65 -4.64
C PHE A 61 -16.42 6.53 -3.53
N PHE A 62 -16.00 6.36 -2.27
CA PHE A 62 -16.42 7.24 -1.17
C PHE A 62 -15.74 8.61 -1.20
N PHE A 63 -14.58 8.73 -1.86
CA PHE A 63 -13.86 10.01 -2.04
C PHE A 63 -14.67 11.09 -2.78
N PHE A 64 -15.70 10.72 -3.56
CA PHE A 64 -16.45 11.71 -4.35
C PHE A 64 -17.60 12.39 -3.59
N GLN A 65 -18.07 11.86 -2.46
CA GLN A 65 -19.23 12.42 -1.74
C GLN A 65 -18.89 13.37 -0.59
N ALA A 66 -17.66 13.39 -0.08
CA ALA A 66 -17.27 14.27 1.03
C ALA A 66 -16.58 15.56 0.55
N ARG A 67 -17.12 16.22 -0.48
CA ARG A 67 -16.61 17.50 -1.01
C ARG A 67 -16.96 18.73 -0.15
N ASP A 68 -17.42 18.52 1.08
CA ASP A 68 -17.51 19.58 2.08
C ASP A 68 -16.16 19.69 2.79
N ALA A 69 -15.28 20.50 2.19
CA ALA A 69 -14.00 20.93 2.76
C ALA A 69 -14.24 21.59 4.12
N GLY A 70 -13.79 20.93 5.19
CA GLY A 70 -14.01 21.33 6.58
C GLY A 70 -14.45 20.18 7.50
N GLY A 71 -13.99 18.95 7.25
CA GLY A 71 -14.34 17.79 8.07
C GLY A 71 -13.83 17.96 9.51
N ALA A 72 -14.75 18.04 10.46
CA ALA A 72 -14.40 17.93 11.88
C ALA A 72 -13.93 16.49 12.16
N LEU A 73 -12.93 16.33 13.04
CA LEU A 73 -12.51 14.99 13.48
C LEU A 73 -13.69 14.26 14.12
N PRO A 74 -13.89 12.96 13.81
CA PRO A 74 -14.89 12.14 14.49
C PRO A 74 -14.66 12.15 16.00
N GLU A 75 -15.72 12.12 16.82
CA GLU A 75 -15.58 12.07 18.28
C GLU A 75 -14.87 10.79 18.76
N SER A 76 -14.96 9.72 17.99
CA SER A 76 -14.27 8.45 18.21
C SER A 76 -12.83 8.43 17.73
N PHE A 77 -12.34 9.51 17.11
CA PHE A 77 -10.96 9.60 16.66
C PHE A 77 -10.02 9.73 17.87
N PRO A 78 -8.89 9.00 17.91
CA PRO A 78 -7.94 9.13 19.01
C PRO A 78 -7.52 10.58 19.23
N ALA A 79 -7.30 10.96 20.49
CA ALA A 79 -6.85 12.31 20.81
C ALA A 79 -5.54 12.62 20.08
N HIS A 80 -5.31 13.88 19.70
CA HIS A 80 -4.09 14.28 18.97
C HIS A 80 -2.79 13.96 19.73
N ALA A 81 -2.87 13.80 21.06
CA ALA A 81 -1.74 13.35 21.88
C ALA A 81 -1.42 11.85 21.69
N GLU A 82 -2.41 11.03 21.33
CA GLU A 82 -2.27 9.59 21.11
C GLU A 82 -2.03 9.24 19.64
N LEU A 83 -2.52 10.06 18.73
CA LEU A 83 -2.31 9.92 17.30
C LEU A 83 -2.00 11.29 16.69
N PRO A 84 -0.71 11.65 16.57
CA PRO A 84 -0.33 12.91 15.95
C PRO A 84 -0.72 12.89 14.47
N LEU A 85 -1.47 13.91 14.07
CA LEU A 85 -1.76 14.18 12.68
C LEU A 85 -0.71 15.12 12.11
N VAL A 86 -0.42 14.96 10.82
CA VAL A 86 0.38 15.94 10.07
C VAL A 86 -0.37 17.27 10.01
N ASP A 87 0.37 18.38 10.07
CA ASP A 87 -0.18 19.70 9.79
C ASP A 87 -0.75 19.74 8.37
N GLY A 88 -2.01 20.13 8.24
CA GLY A 88 -2.71 20.18 6.96
C GLY A 88 -4.18 20.49 7.11
N GLU A 89 -4.88 20.49 5.98
CA GLU A 89 -6.33 20.69 5.93
C GLU A 89 -7.03 19.32 6.02
N ILE A 90 -7.98 19.15 6.93
CA ILE A 90 -8.79 17.92 6.96
C ILE A 90 -9.73 17.94 5.75
N ALA A 91 -9.38 17.13 4.75
CA ALA A 91 -10.14 16.99 3.52
C ALA A 91 -11.36 16.08 3.69
N GLY A 92 -11.35 15.20 4.70
CA GLY A 92 -12.49 14.36 5.03
C GLY A 92 -12.25 13.45 6.23
N SER A 93 -13.33 12.93 6.79
CA SER A 93 -13.30 11.95 7.85
C SER A 93 -14.54 11.07 7.84
N ALA A 94 -14.39 9.82 8.26
CA ALA A 94 -15.49 8.86 8.32
C ALA A 94 -15.33 7.91 9.50
N GLU A 95 -16.46 7.52 10.09
CA GLU A 95 -16.53 6.38 11.01
C GLU A 95 -16.90 5.14 10.19
N LEU A 96 -16.08 4.11 10.32
CA LEU A 96 -16.20 2.85 9.60
C LEU A 96 -16.67 1.74 10.57
N PRO A 97 -17.31 0.67 10.05
CA PRO A 97 -17.74 -0.44 10.87
C PRO A 97 -16.59 -1.07 11.68
N GLY A 98 -16.87 -1.45 12.93
CA GLY A 98 -15.88 -2.10 13.81
C GLY A 98 -14.98 -1.13 14.57
N ALA A 99 -15.51 0.04 14.97
CA ALA A 99 -14.79 1.09 15.70
C ALA A 99 -13.56 1.61 14.94
N GLN A 100 -13.63 1.60 13.61
CA GLN A 100 -12.58 2.11 12.76
C GLN A 100 -12.89 3.57 12.44
N THR A 101 -11.86 4.41 12.40
CA THR A 101 -12.00 5.80 11.98
C THR A 101 -11.01 6.11 10.89
N GLU A 102 -11.47 6.79 9.86
CA GLU A 102 -10.67 7.26 8.75
C GLU A 102 -10.62 8.78 8.77
N VAL A 103 -9.44 9.35 8.64
CA VAL A 103 -9.22 10.79 8.50
C VAL A 103 -8.26 11.03 7.35
N THR A 104 -8.64 11.88 6.40
CA THR A 104 -7.80 12.28 5.28
C THR A 104 -7.39 13.73 5.44
N VAL A 105 -6.09 13.98 5.44
CA VAL A 105 -5.47 15.29 5.56
C VAL A 105 -4.81 15.63 4.23
N ARG A 106 -5.17 16.79 3.66
CA ARG A 106 -4.47 17.37 2.51
C ARG A 106 -3.27 18.15 3.02
N VAL A 107 -2.11 17.86 2.42
CA VAL A 107 -0.82 18.46 2.77
C VAL A 107 -0.23 19.20 1.57
N ALA A 108 0.67 20.15 1.84
CA ALA A 108 1.19 21.01 0.78
C ALA A 108 2.21 20.31 -0.13
N ASP A 109 2.94 19.32 0.39
CA ASP A 109 4.09 18.72 -0.26
C ASP A 109 4.39 17.29 0.24
N PRO A 110 5.15 16.48 -0.51
CA PRO A 110 5.45 15.10 -0.12
C PRO A 110 6.39 14.98 1.09
N ALA A 111 7.11 16.05 1.49
CA ALA A 111 7.91 16.00 2.70
C ALA A 111 7.02 15.98 3.96
N GLN A 112 5.86 16.66 3.92
CA GLN A 112 4.86 16.56 4.98
C GLN A 112 4.25 15.16 5.09
N GLN A 113 4.06 14.46 3.97
CA GLN A 113 3.66 13.04 3.98
C GLN A 113 4.68 12.18 4.77
N ALA A 114 5.97 12.36 4.51
CA ALA A 114 7.02 11.66 5.27
C ALA A 114 7.08 12.08 6.75
N ALA A 115 6.76 13.35 7.05
CA ALA A 115 6.68 13.84 8.43
C ALA A 115 5.58 13.12 9.24
N ALA A 116 4.47 12.70 8.60
CA ALA A 116 3.42 11.93 9.25
C ALA A 116 3.94 10.62 9.88
N LEU A 117 4.73 9.84 9.13
CA LEU A 117 5.32 8.60 9.67
C LEU A 117 6.31 8.88 10.80
N THR A 118 7.08 9.96 10.67
CA THR A 118 8.05 10.37 11.68
C THR A 118 7.33 10.72 12.97
N ALA A 119 6.27 11.54 12.90
CA ALA A 119 5.46 11.92 14.04
C ALA A 119 4.81 10.72 14.74
N LEU A 120 4.27 9.76 13.98
CA LEU A 120 3.72 8.52 14.56
C LEU A 120 4.81 7.68 15.23
N THR A 121 5.99 7.58 14.62
CA THR A 121 7.12 6.84 15.20
C THR A 121 7.60 7.49 16.50
N ASP A 122 7.68 8.83 16.54
CA ASP A 122 8.03 9.61 17.74
C ASP A 122 6.97 9.48 18.84
N ALA A 123 5.70 9.31 18.48
CA ALA A 123 4.60 9.00 19.41
C ALA A 123 4.59 7.52 19.88
N GLY A 124 5.57 6.71 19.46
CA GLY A 124 5.75 5.34 19.94
C GLY A 124 5.07 4.27 19.08
N TYR A 125 4.50 4.61 17.92
CA TYR A 125 4.05 3.62 16.96
C TYR A 125 5.22 2.91 16.30
N ARG A 126 5.07 1.61 16.03
CA ARG A 126 6.05 0.80 15.34
C ARG A 126 5.52 0.40 13.98
N VAL A 127 6.31 0.59 12.93
CA VAL A 127 5.99 0.10 11.59
C VAL A 127 5.99 -1.43 11.61
N ILE A 128 4.85 -2.03 11.23
CA ILE A 128 4.68 -3.49 11.15
C ILE A 128 4.68 -4.00 9.71
N GLY A 129 4.48 -3.11 8.73
CA GLY A 129 4.54 -3.45 7.32
C GLY A 129 4.35 -2.23 6.44
N SER A 130 4.80 -2.31 5.20
CA SER A 130 4.57 -1.29 4.19
C SER A 130 4.35 -1.96 2.83
N GLU A 131 3.40 -1.44 2.08
CA GLU A 131 3.05 -1.90 0.74
C GLU A 131 3.13 -0.71 -0.22
N GLY A 132 3.59 -0.92 -1.44
CA GLY A 132 3.76 0.14 -2.45
C GLY A 132 5.20 0.31 -2.93
N SER A 133 5.38 1.06 -4.01
CA SER A 133 6.70 1.37 -4.57
C SER A 133 6.73 2.84 -4.99
N GLY A 134 7.06 3.70 -4.03
CA GLY A 134 7.19 5.15 -4.25
C GLY A 134 6.64 5.99 -3.10
N PRO A 135 6.71 7.33 -3.19
CA PRO A 135 6.13 8.22 -2.19
C PRO A 135 4.59 8.29 -2.26
N ILE A 136 4.01 8.02 -3.43
CA ILE A 136 2.56 8.02 -3.69
C ILE A 136 2.09 6.58 -3.91
N GLY A 137 0.90 6.25 -3.43
CA GLY A 137 0.32 4.91 -3.44
C GLY A 137 0.98 3.96 -2.42
N THR A 138 1.73 4.50 -1.46
CA THR A 138 2.35 3.72 -0.39
C THR A 138 1.46 3.69 0.83
N VAL A 139 1.22 2.49 1.32
CA VAL A 139 0.42 2.21 2.50
C VAL A 139 1.35 1.63 3.57
N THR A 140 1.52 2.36 4.67
CA THR A 140 2.30 1.93 5.82
C THR A 140 1.37 1.53 6.95
N SER A 141 1.52 0.32 7.46
CA SER A 141 0.82 -0.15 8.66
C SER A 141 1.73 0.03 9.87
N LEU A 142 1.21 0.67 10.91
CA LEU A 142 1.87 0.92 12.19
C LEU A 142 0.99 0.41 13.35
N SER A 143 1.61 0.10 14.48
CA SER A 143 0.88 -0.28 15.69
C SER A 143 1.51 0.29 16.95
N SER A 144 0.66 0.57 17.93
CA SER A 144 1.04 0.92 19.31
C SER A 144 0.50 -0.15 20.27
N GLU A 145 0.60 0.10 21.57
CA GLU A 145 0.03 -0.77 22.60
C GLU A 145 -1.50 -0.79 22.52
N THR A 146 -2.12 0.33 22.15
CA THR A 146 -3.58 0.52 22.20
C THR A 146 -4.25 0.51 20.83
N HIS A 147 -3.55 0.89 19.76
CA HIS A 147 -4.15 1.08 18.44
C HIS A 147 -3.31 0.47 17.30
N SER A 148 -3.98 0.19 16.18
CA SER A 148 -3.34 -0.10 14.90
C SER A 148 -3.77 0.96 13.89
N VAL A 149 -2.80 1.49 13.16
CA VAL A 149 -2.97 2.62 12.26
C VAL A 149 -2.42 2.24 10.90
N ARG A 150 -3.19 2.45 9.85
CA ARG A 150 -2.75 2.32 8.47
C ARG A 150 -2.74 3.71 7.85
N VAL A 151 -1.57 4.13 7.40
CA VAL A 151 -1.34 5.43 6.76
C VAL A 151 -1.16 5.21 5.28
N SER A 152 -1.97 5.88 4.46
CA SER A 152 -1.85 5.87 3.01
C SER A 152 -1.39 7.23 2.51
N PHE A 153 -0.40 7.25 1.64
CA PHE A 153 0.06 8.44 0.95
C PHE A 153 -0.45 8.42 -0.48
N ASP A 154 -1.21 9.45 -0.86
CA ASP A 154 -1.78 9.54 -2.19
C ASP A 154 -1.65 10.96 -2.77
N GLN A 155 -2.05 11.12 -4.03
CA GLN A 155 -2.13 12.41 -4.70
C GLN A 155 -3.47 12.45 -5.42
N ASP A 156 -4.32 13.41 -5.07
CA ASP A 156 -5.63 13.53 -5.67
C ASP A 156 -5.55 13.93 -7.16
N SER A 157 -6.69 13.86 -7.85
CA SER A 157 -6.78 14.20 -9.28
C SER A 157 -6.49 15.68 -9.58
N ASP A 158 -6.56 16.55 -8.57
CA ASP A 158 -6.23 17.97 -8.65
C ASP A 158 -4.73 18.23 -8.42
N GLY A 159 -3.95 17.18 -8.11
CA GLY A 159 -2.51 17.23 -7.88
C GLY A 159 -2.13 17.55 -6.43
N ALA A 160 -3.08 17.63 -5.50
CA ALA A 160 -2.79 17.86 -4.10
C ALA A 160 -2.41 16.56 -3.38
N PHE A 161 -1.43 16.65 -2.48
CA PHE A 161 -0.95 15.52 -1.70
C PHE A 161 -1.89 15.23 -0.54
N THR A 162 -2.17 13.96 -0.28
CA THR A 162 -3.07 13.55 0.80
C THR A 162 -2.42 12.47 1.67
N VAL A 163 -2.77 12.49 2.96
CA VAL A 163 -2.40 11.48 3.94
C VAL A 163 -3.69 10.97 4.57
N THR A 164 -3.98 9.69 4.37
CA THR A 164 -5.16 9.05 4.96
C THR A 164 -4.73 8.17 6.14
N TYR A 165 -5.29 8.43 7.31
CA TYR A 165 -5.10 7.68 8.54
C TYR A 165 -6.33 6.83 8.78
N LEU A 166 -6.19 5.52 8.67
CA LEU A 166 -7.18 4.56 9.10
C LEU A 166 -6.76 3.99 10.45
N THR A 167 -7.49 4.32 11.50
CA THR A 167 -7.20 3.85 12.86
C THR A 167 -8.20 2.78 13.28
N SER A 168 -7.73 1.86 14.11
CA SER A 168 -8.53 0.80 14.70
C SER A 168 -8.02 0.49 16.11
N PRO A 169 -8.90 0.25 17.09
CA PRO A 169 -8.48 -0.24 18.40
C PRO A 169 -7.80 -1.60 18.24
N ARG A 170 -6.74 -1.83 19.02
CA ARG A 170 -6.07 -3.12 19.05
C ARG A 170 -6.97 -4.13 19.73
N ALA A 171 -7.25 -5.25 19.07
CA ALA A 171 -8.04 -6.33 19.64
C ALA A 171 -7.45 -6.76 21.01
N GLY A 172 -8.20 -6.50 22.09
CA GLY A 172 -7.81 -6.80 23.48
C GLY A 172 -7.53 -5.57 24.36
N ALA A 173 -7.50 -4.35 23.82
CA ALA A 173 -7.35 -3.12 24.62
C ALA A 173 -8.61 -2.80 25.47
N ASP A 174 -9.78 -3.29 25.07
CA ASP A 174 -11.07 -3.02 25.72
C ASP A 174 -11.47 -4.05 26.79
N THR A 175 -10.58 -4.96 27.20
CA THR A 175 -10.95 -6.09 28.09
C THR A 175 -10.80 -5.83 29.59
N GLU A 176 -10.61 -4.59 30.03
CA GLU A 176 -10.54 -4.24 31.46
C GLU A 176 -11.60 -3.21 31.84
N GLN A 177 -12.86 -3.64 32.02
CA GLN A 177 -13.85 -2.98 32.87
C GLN A 177 -14.62 -4.00 33.70
#